data_AF-A0A6L6WQJ9-F1
#
_entry.id   AF-A0A6L6WQJ9-F1
#
_cell.length_a   1.000
_cell.length_b   1.000
_cell.length_c   1.000
_cell.angle_alpha   90.00
_cell.angle_beta   90.00
_cell.angle_gamma   90.00
#
_symmetry.space_group_name_H-M   'P 1'
#
loop_
_entity.id
_entity.type
_entity.pdbx_description
1 polymer ?
#
loop_
_entity_poly.entity_id
_entity_poly.type
_entity_poly.pdbx_seq_one_letter_code
_entity_poly.pdbx_strand_id
1 'polypeptide(L)'
;MRGSAWTRSRVVDLERVRSVYGRRPRPYAAPAGLAEQDARWCVEEARYGLGGILASLPGAHYVNHPWRNRDAEYKPAQLATARRCGFHIPPTLLTNDVSAAQDFVREHGAVVYKPLRSTHYADPAGRALTVWVEEVDAAELHAGVAQTMHLFQKRVPSVADLRVPAVGDDIFTVRIEGSPSLDWRRHYDVLSYSLIDTPAHLAQSVRRYLDAFGLVFGAFDFGVEADGRIWLYECNPSGQFAWFPEPITGRIVTALADRLQHAGEHRAR
;
A
#
# COMPACT_ATOMS: atom_id res chain seq x y z
N MET A 1 6.19 17.92 22.91
CA MET A 1 6.38 19.02 21.95
C MET A 1 5.34 20.08 22.27
N ARG A 2 5.72 21.37 22.22
CA ARG A 2 4.79 22.50 22.42
C ARG A 2 4.70 23.31 21.14
N GLY A 3 3.54 23.89 20.86
CA GLY A 3 3.34 24.77 19.71
C GLY A 3 2.03 24.51 18.99
N SER A 4 1.82 25.25 17.90
CA SER A 4 0.62 25.14 17.08
C SER A 4 0.97 24.88 15.62
N ALA A 5 0.14 24.09 14.95
CA ALA A 5 0.15 23.96 13.50
C ALA A 5 -1.08 24.66 12.93
N TRP A 6 -0.94 25.32 11.80
CA TRP A 6 -2.04 26.01 11.14
C TRP A 6 -2.13 25.64 9.67
N THR A 7 -3.36 25.68 9.16
CA THR A 7 -3.68 25.64 7.74
C THR A 7 -4.44 26.94 7.39
N ARG A 8 -4.85 27.10 6.14
CA ARG A 8 -5.69 28.24 5.74
C ARG A 8 -7.03 28.32 6.49
N SER A 9 -7.51 27.20 7.06
CA SER A 9 -8.86 27.12 7.64
C SER A 9 -8.89 26.80 9.13
N ARG A 10 -7.79 26.34 9.72
CA ARG A 10 -7.75 25.83 11.10
C ARG A 10 -6.39 26.08 11.76
N VAL A 11 -6.41 26.19 13.08
CA VAL A 11 -5.23 26.12 13.95
C VAL A 11 -5.45 24.98 14.93
N VAL A 12 -4.41 24.19 15.17
CA VAL A 12 -4.41 23.12 16.17
C VAL A 12 -3.24 23.30 17.13
N ASP A 13 -3.53 23.22 18.41
CA ASP A 13 -2.51 23.07 19.45
C ASP A 13 -2.01 21.63 19.43
N LEU A 14 -0.70 21.45 19.21
CA LEU A 14 -0.07 20.14 19.08
C LEU A 14 -0.20 19.31 20.35
N GLU A 15 -0.31 19.95 21.52
CA GLU A 15 -0.48 19.27 22.82
C GLU A 15 -1.89 18.68 22.98
N ARG A 16 -2.85 19.11 22.15
CA ARG A 16 -4.24 18.64 22.18
C ARG A 16 -4.52 17.52 21.17
N VAL A 17 -3.53 17.13 20.38
CA VAL A 17 -3.70 16.09 19.36
C VAL A 17 -3.67 14.72 20.03
N ARG A 18 -4.82 14.05 20.07
CA ARG A 18 -4.97 12.69 20.62
C ARG A 18 -4.74 11.59 19.59
N SER A 19 -5.07 11.86 18.33
CA SER A 19 -4.98 10.88 17.25
C SER A 19 -4.57 11.54 15.94
N VAL A 20 -3.85 10.79 15.11
CA VAL A 20 -3.38 11.22 13.78
C VAL A 20 -3.78 10.18 12.75
N TYR A 21 -4.53 10.62 11.73
CA TYR A 21 -4.83 9.80 10.57
C TYR A 21 -3.85 10.09 9.43
N GLY A 22 -2.79 9.29 9.34
CA GLY A 22 -1.76 9.35 8.30
C GLY A 22 -2.26 8.78 6.97
N ARG A 23 -3.28 9.39 6.37
CA ARG A 23 -3.98 8.82 5.20
C ARG A 23 -3.13 8.82 3.93
N ARG A 24 -2.89 10.00 3.34
CA ARG A 24 -2.13 10.18 2.09
C ARG A 24 -1.47 11.56 2.09
N PRO A 25 -0.44 11.78 2.92
CA PRO A 25 0.29 13.03 2.88
C PRO A 25 0.90 13.23 1.49
N ARG A 26 0.81 14.45 0.96
CA ARG A 26 1.55 14.82 -0.26
C ARG A 26 3.03 15.00 0.07
N PRO A 27 3.94 14.82 -0.90
CA PRO A 27 5.33 15.23 -0.74
C PRO A 27 5.43 16.68 -0.29
N TYR A 28 6.41 16.98 0.54
CA TYR A 28 6.78 18.36 0.86
C TYR A 28 7.20 19.08 -0.41
N ALA A 29 6.83 20.34 -0.54
CA ALA A 29 7.11 21.17 -1.70
C ALA A 29 7.70 22.50 -1.26
N ALA A 30 8.69 22.98 -2.00
CA ALA A 30 9.26 24.29 -1.81
C ALA A 30 8.30 25.39 -2.30
N PRO A 31 8.41 26.62 -1.75
CA PRO A 31 7.79 27.80 -2.35
C PRO A 31 8.19 27.98 -3.82
N ALA A 32 7.27 28.51 -4.63
CA ALA A 32 7.56 28.82 -6.02
C ALA A 32 8.59 29.96 -6.14
N GLY A 33 9.44 29.91 -7.17
CA GLY A 33 10.42 30.96 -7.48
C GLY A 33 11.78 30.82 -6.79
N LEU A 34 12.01 29.75 -6.02
CA LEU A 34 13.32 29.46 -5.45
C LEU A 34 14.26 28.82 -6.48
N ALA A 35 15.56 29.11 -6.35
CA ALA A 35 16.60 28.40 -7.07
C ALA A 35 16.61 26.90 -6.68
N GLU A 36 17.12 26.04 -7.56
CA GLU A 36 17.03 24.58 -7.38
C GLU A 36 17.61 24.09 -6.06
N GLN A 37 18.77 24.59 -5.66
CA GLN A 37 19.43 24.18 -4.42
C GLN A 37 18.64 24.61 -3.17
N ASP A 38 18.11 25.84 -3.16
CA ASP A 38 17.29 26.36 -2.07
C ASP A 38 15.96 25.61 -1.98
N ALA A 39 15.35 25.30 -3.13
CA ALA A 39 14.13 24.51 -3.18
C ALA A 39 14.34 23.10 -2.61
N ARG A 40 15.45 22.43 -2.98
CA ARG A 40 15.81 21.12 -2.42
C ARG A 40 16.03 21.20 -0.91
N TRP A 41 16.74 22.23 -0.43
CA TRP A 41 16.96 22.46 1.00
C TRP A 41 15.63 22.66 1.75
N CYS A 42 14.73 23.52 1.25
CA CYS A 42 13.42 23.73 1.87
C CYS A 42 12.57 22.45 1.95
N VAL A 43 12.61 21.60 0.93
CA VAL A 43 11.88 20.31 0.93
C VAL A 43 12.41 19.39 2.02
N GLU A 44 13.73 19.27 2.16
CA GLU A 44 14.33 18.41 3.19
C GLU A 44 14.10 18.99 4.61
N GLU A 45 14.25 20.29 4.82
CA GLU A 45 13.95 20.92 6.11
C GLU A 45 12.48 20.77 6.51
N ALA A 46 11.55 20.91 5.56
CA ALA A 46 10.13 20.65 5.82
C ALA A 46 9.88 19.18 6.17
N ARG A 47 10.56 18.26 5.48
CA ARG A 47 10.46 16.82 5.73
C ARG A 47 10.95 16.42 7.11
N TYR A 48 12.14 16.87 7.51
CA TYR A 48 12.73 16.52 8.80
C TYR A 48 12.14 17.33 9.95
N GLY A 49 11.82 18.61 9.72
CA GLY A 49 11.21 19.49 10.70
C GLY A 49 9.71 19.19 10.91
N LEU A 50 8.86 19.64 9.98
CA LEU A 50 7.41 19.44 10.10
C LEU A 50 7.03 17.96 10.12
N GLY A 51 7.64 17.15 9.25
CA GLY A 51 7.39 15.71 9.24
C GLY A 51 7.84 15.01 10.52
N GLY A 52 8.96 15.41 11.10
CA GLY A 52 9.41 14.92 12.40
C GLY A 52 8.44 15.29 13.52
N ILE A 53 7.98 16.54 13.57
CA ILE A 53 6.99 17.01 14.56
C ILE A 53 5.69 16.19 14.47
N LEU A 54 5.11 16.07 13.27
CA LEU A 54 3.85 15.35 13.08
C LEU A 54 3.99 13.84 13.38
N ALA A 55 5.17 13.27 13.18
CA ALA A 55 5.49 11.88 13.50
C ALA A 55 5.88 11.65 14.97
N SER A 56 5.86 12.66 15.84
CA SER A 56 6.37 12.54 17.21
C SER A 56 5.52 13.29 18.23
N LEU A 57 4.20 13.34 17.98
CA LEU A 57 3.25 13.94 18.90
C LEU A 57 3.10 13.04 20.14
N PRO A 58 3.43 13.52 21.34
CA PRO A 58 3.43 12.69 22.54
C PRO A 58 2.04 12.13 22.85
N GLY A 59 1.95 10.80 23.04
CA GLY A 59 0.70 10.13 23.40
C GLY A 59 -0.33 10.05 22.27
N ALA A 60 -0.03 10.54 21.07
CA ALA A 60 -0.96 10.46 19.96
C ALA A 60 -1.07 9.01 19.43
N HIS A 61 -2.30 8.57 19.16
CA HIS A 61 -2.55 7.31 18.47
C HIS A 61 -2.55 7.51 16.96
N TYR A 62 -1.78 6.69 16.24
CA TYR A 62 -1.58 6.86 14.80
C TYR A 62 -2.23 5.75 13.98
N VAL A 63 -2.93 6.15 12.92
CA VAL A 63 -3.46 5.24 11.89
C VAL A 63 -2.93 5.69 10.52
N ASN A 64 -1.87 5.12 9.98
CA ASN A 64 -0.76 4.47 10.69
C ASN A 64 0.27 5.52 11.14
N HIS A 65 1.22 5.10 11.97
CA HIS A 65 2.41 5.91 12.24
C HIS A 65 3.22 6.07 10.95
N PRO A 66 3.62 7.29 10.54
CA PRO A 66 4.23 7.53 9.23
C PRO A 66 5.52 6.73 8.99
N TRP A 67 6.36 6.55 10.01
CA TRP A 67 7.57 5.73 9.89
C TRP A 67 7.29 4.23 9.75
N ARG A 68 6.26 3.71 10.45
CA ARG A 68 5.84 2.31 10.30
C ARG A 68 5.22 2.05 8.93
N ASN A 69 4.44 3.01 8.44
CA ASN A 69 3.89 3.00 7.09
C ASN A 69 5.00 2.90 6.05
N ARG A 70 6.05 3.74 6.18
CA ARG A 70 7.23 3.71 5.31
C ARG A 70 7.92 2.34 5.32
N ASP A 71 8.14 1.75 6.50
CA ASP A 71 8.79 0.44 6.59
C ASP A 71 7.97 -0.64 5.86
N ALA A 72 6.65 -0.58 5.93
CA ALA A 72 5.72 -1.49 5.24
C ALA A 72 5.56 -1.21 3.73
N GLU A 73 5.96 -0.05 3.23
CA GLU A 73 5.94 0.30 1.79
C GLU A 73 7.11 -0.33 1.02
N TYR A 74 8.20 -0.72 1.69
CA TYR A 74 9.31 -1.41 1.04
C TYR A 74 8.91 -2.84 0.68
N LYS A 75 8.58 -3.08 -0.60
CA LYS A 75 8.16 -4.40 -1.13
C LYS A 75 9.04 -5.58 -0.70
N PRO A 76 10.38 -5.51 -0.70
CA PRO A 76 11.20 -6.62 -0.22
C PRO A 76 10.89 -6.98 1.24
N ALA A 77 10.82 -5.97 2.13
CA ALA A 77 10.51 -6.16 3.55
C ALA A 77 9.08 -6.70 3.72
N GLN A 78 8.13 -6.13 2.99
CA GLN A 78 6.73 -6.57 2.97
C GLN A 78 6.58 -8.04 2.59
N LEU A 79 7.19 -8.49 1.48
CA LEU A 79 7.04 -9.87 1.00
C LEU A 79 7.75 -10.84 1.94
N ALA A 80 8.92 -10.47 2.47
CA ALA A 80 9.62 -11.27 3.47
C ALA A 80 8.80 -11.43 4.76
N THR A 81 8.22 -10.35 5.28
CA THR A 81 7.34 -10.38 6.46
C THR A 81 6.09 -11.19 6.17
N ALA A 82 5.45 -11.01 5.02
CA ALA A 82 4.25 -11.74 4.67
C ALA A 82 4.46 -13.27 4.64
N ARG A 83 5.59 -13.77 4.12
CA ARG A 83 5.92 -15.21 4.19
C ARG A 83 6.03 -15.68 5.64
N ARG A 84 6.70 -14.92 6.52
CA ARG A 84 6.80 -15.24 7.95
C ARG A 84 5.44 -15.21 8.66
N CYS A 85 4.52 -14.36 8.21
CA CYS A 85 3.17 -14.27 8.72
C CYS A 85 2.25 -15.37 8.18
N GLY A 86 2.71 -16.27 7.32
CA GLY A 86 1.94 -17.42 6.82
C GLY A 86 1.11 -17.14 5.57
N PHE A 87 1.44 -16.10 4.79
CA PHE A 87 0.82 -15.89 3.48
C PHE A 87 1.50 -16.74 2.40
N HIS A 88 0.72 -17.24 1.45
CA HIS A 88 1.25 -17.68 0.17
C HIS A 88 1.58 -16.47 -0.68
N ILE A 89 2.81 -16.41 -1.20
CA ILE A 89 3.26 -15.36 -2.11
C ILE A 89 3.64 -16.03 -3.42
N PRO A 90 3.17 -15.53 -4.58
CA PRO A 90 3.59 -16.07 -5.86
C PRO A 90 5.11 -16.04 -5.97
N PRO A 91 5.74 -16.98 -6.71
CA PRO A 91 7.15 -16.87 -7.04
C PRO A 91 7.48 -15.44 -7.46
N THR A 92 8.49 -14.84 -6.82
CA THR A 92 8.85 -13.43 -6.98
C THR A 92 10.36 -13.30 -7.05
N LEU A 93 10.84 -12.54 -8.03
CA LEU A 93 12.24 -12.21 -8.22
C LEU A 93 12.43 -10.70 -8.09
N LEU A 94 13.41 -10.29 -7.27
CA LEU A 94 13.94 -8.93 -7.28
C LEU A 94 15.35 -8.99 -7.84
N THR A 95 15.61 -8.30 -8.95
CA THR A 95 16.90 -8.37 -9.64
C THR A 95 17.19 -7.11 -10.44
N ASN A 96 18.48 -6.85 -10.68
CA ASN A 96 19.00 -6.00 -11.74
C ASN A 96 19.86 -6.81 -12.74
N ASP A 97 19.83 -8.13 -12.66
CA ASP A 97 20.47 -9.04 -13.61
C ASP A 97 19.46 -9.42 -14.71
N VAL A 98 19.81 -9.07 -15.96
CA VAL A 98 18.99 -9.33 -17.16
C VAL A 98 18.79 -10.84 -17.36
N SER A 99 19.84 -11.64 -17.21
CA SER A 99 19.80 -13.09 -17.40
C SER A 99 18.93 -13.75 -16.34
N ALA A 100 19.06 -13.35 -15.08
CA ALA A 100 18.19 -13.84 -14.00
C ALA A 100 16.71 -13.51 -14.26
N ALA A 101 16.41 -12.32 -14.79
CA ALA A 101 15.05 -11.94 -15.15
C ALA A 101 14.50 -12.79 -16.31
N GLN A 102 15.31 -13.01 -17.35
CA GLN A 102 14.95 -13.87 -18.49
C GLN A 102 14.73 -15.32 -18.07
N ASP A 103 15.59 -15.87 -17.21
CA ASP A 103 15.46 -17.22 -16.66
C ASP A 103 14.16 -17.38 -15.88
N PHE A 104 13.83 -16.40 -15.04
CA PHE A 104 12.59 -16.41 -14.27
C PHE A 104 11.33 -16.37 -15.15
N VAL A 105 11.34 -15.57 -16.23
CA VAL A 105 10.24 -15.56 -17.21
C VAL A 105 10.14 -16.92 -17.92
N ARG A 106 11.27 -17.50 -18.35
CA ARG A 106 11.29 -18.83 -18.98
C ARG A 106 10.77 -19.93 -18.06
N GLU A 107 11.13 -19.89 -16.78
CA GLU A 107 10.73 -20.90 -15.79
C GLU A 107 9.24 -20.85 -15.48
N HIS A 108 8.66 -19.65 -15.35
CA HIS A 108 7.29 -19.49 -14.87
C HIS A 108 6.26 -19.17 -15.96
N GLY A 109 6.70 -18.87 -17.18
CA GLY A 109 5.86 -18.49 -18.31
C GLY A 109 5.21 -17.13 -18.06
N ALA A 110 3.98 -17.15 -17.55
CA ALA A 110 3.23 -15.93 -17.28
C ALA A 110 3.84 -15.19 -16.06
N VAL A 111 4.61 -14.13 -16.33
CA VAL A 111 5.27 -13.29 -15.33
C VAL A 111 4.87 -11.84 -15.55
N VAL A 112 4.65 -11.13 -14.45
CA VAL A 112 4.27 -9.72 -14.47
C VAL A 112 5.38 -8.86 -13.87
N TYR A 113 5.59 -7.69 -14.45
CA TYR A 113 6.44 -6.66 -13.87
C TYR A 113 5.61 -5.78 -12.91
N LYS A 114 6.17 -5.48 -11.74
CA LYS A 114 5.57 -4.51 -10.80
C LYS A 114 6.61 -3.47 -10.39
N PRO A 115 6.33 -2.17 -10.52
CA PRO A 115 7.15 -1.14 -9.92
C PRO A 115 7.31 -1.37 -8.42
N LEU A 116 8.52 -1.17 -7.89
CA LEU A 116 8.79 -1.27 -6.45
C LEU A 116 8.08 -0.17 -5.65
N ARG A 117 7.86 0.99 -6.27
CA ARG A 117 7.14 2.12 -5.69
C ARG A 117 6.39 2.86 -6.80
N SER A 118 5.22 3.38 -6.47
CA SER A 118 4.55 4.37 -7.32
C SER A 118 5.31 5.69 -7.21
N THR A 119 6.19 5.94 -8.17
CA THR A 119 6.97 7.18 -8.29
C THR A 119 6.37 8.00 -9.42
N HIS A 120 6.23 9.31 -9.21
CA HIS A 120 5.83 10.21 -10.28
C HIS A 120 6.87 10.12 -11.40
N TYR A 121 6.47 9.53 -12.51
CA TYR A 121 7.27 9.40 -13.71
C TYR A 121 6.51 10.12 -14.82
N ALA A 122 7.19 11.03 -15.52
CA ALA A 122 6.59 11.81 -16.58
C ALA A 122 7.56 11.94 -17.75
N ASP A 123 7.03 12.08 -18.95
CA ASP A 123 7.83 12.36 -20.13
C ASP A 123 8.32 13.83 -20.14
N PRO A 124 9.21 14.24 -21.08
CA PRO A 124 9.68 15.61 -21.18
C PRO A 124 8.58 16.66 -21.41
N ALA A 125 7.39 16.24 -21.87
CA ALA A 125 6.21 17.09 -22.03
C ALA A 125 5.34 17.17 -20.75
N GLY A 126 5.77 16.51 -19.66
CA GLY A 126 5.07 16.50 -18.37
C GLY A 126 3.91 15.51 -18.28
N ARG A 127 3.73 14.61 -19.26
CA ARG A 127 2.66 13.60 -19.21
C ARG A 127 3.06 12.46 -18.28
N ALA A 128 2.19 12.13 -17.33
CA ALA A 128 2.43 11.04 -16.40
C ALA A 128 2.51 9.68 -17.14
N LEU A 129 3.62 8.99 -16.96
CA LEU A 129 3.86 7.64 -17.44
C LEU A 129 3.55 6.67 -16.30
N THR A 130 2.48 5.88 -16.44
CA THR A 130 2.15 4.82 -15.48
C THR A 130 2.68 3.51 -16.01
N VAL A 131 3.53 2.83 -15.23
CA VAL A 131 3.91 1.46 -15.55
C VAL A 131 2.86 0.53 -14.98
N TRP A 132 2.08 -0.06 -15.88
CA TRP A 132 1.03 -0.99 -15.50
C TRP A 132 1.56 -2.40 -15.27
N VAL A 133 0.75 -3.23 -14.61
CA VAL A 133 1.03 -4.66 -14.47
C VAL A 133 0.68 -5.32 -15.80
N GLU A 134 1.69 -5.63 -16.59
CA GLU A 134 1.58 -6.32 -17.87
C GLU A 134 2.46 -7.57 -17.83
N GLU A 135 2.12 -8.54 -18.68
CA GLU A 135 2.95 -9.71 -18.88
C GLU A 135 4.24 -9.31 -19.59
N VAL A 136 5.33 -9.91 -19.16
CA VAL A 136 6.67 -9.61 -19.67
C VAL A 136 7.09 -10.75 -20.58
N ASP A 137 7.40 -10.45 -21.84
CA ASP A 137 8.10 -11.39 -22.69
C ASP A 137 9.61 -11.35 -22.35
N ALA A 138 10.24 -12.53 -22.23
CA ALA A 138 11.68 -12.63 -22.04
C ALA A 138 12.47 -11.93 -23.17
N ALA A 139 11.92 -11.87 -24.38
CA ALA A 139 12.52 -11.18 -25.52
C ALA A 139 12.51 -9.64 -25.37
N GLU A 140 11.62 -9.07 -24.56
CA GLU A 140 11.55 -7.63 -24.29
C GLU A 140 12.55 -7.21 -23.20
N LEU A 141 13.09 -8.16 -22.44
CA LEU A 141 14.07 -7.89 -21.41
C LEU A 141 15.46 -7.64 -22.00
N HIS A 142 15.89 -6.38 -21.95
CA HIS A 142 17.18 -5.91 -22.47
C HIS A 142 18.06 -5.28 -21.38
N ALA A 143 19.20 -4.69 -21.77
CA ALA A 143 20.18 -4.06 -20.88
C ALA A 143 19.64 -2.94 -19.97
N GLY A 144 18.39 -2.50 -20.17
CA GLY A 144 17.70 -1.56 -19.28
C GLY A 144 17.46 -2.12 -17.88
N VAL A 145 17.30 -3.44 -17.75
CA VAL A 145 17.14 -4.12 -16.44
C VAL A 145 18.38 -3.91 -15.54
N ALA A 146 19.56 -3.76 -16.13
CA ALA A 146 20.80 -3.53 -15.39
C ALA A 146 20.89 -2.15 -14.72
N GLN A 147 19.99 -1.22 -15.09
CA GLN A 147 20.05 0.17 -14.61
C GLN A 147 19.52 0.34 -13.18
N THR A 148 18.65 -0.55 -12.71
CA THR A 148 18.05 -0.43 -11.37
C THR A 148 17.43 -1.75 -10.90
N MET A 149 16.83 -1.76 -9.71
CA MET A 149 16.13 -2.92 -9.17
C MET A 149 14.72 -3.06 -9.74
N HIS A 150 14.42 -4.25 -10.24
CA HIS A 150 13.10 -4.62 -10.76
C HIS A 150 12.45 -5.70 -9.89
N LEU A 151 11.12 -5.77 -9.91
CA LEU A 151 10.34 -6.84 -9.29
C LEU A 151 9.51 -7.55 -10.37
N PHE A 152 9.80 -8.84 -10.55
CA PHE A 152 9.05 -9.76 -11.39
C PHE A 152 8.31 -10.74 -10.50
N GLN A 153 7.05 -11.04 -10.82
CA GLN A 153 6.24 -11.96 -10.04
C GLN A 153 5.47 -12.88 -10.97
N LYS A 154 5.40 -14.17 -10.66
CA LYS A 154 4.57 -15.11 -11.42
C LYS A 154 3.11 -14.65 -11.36
N ARG A 155 2.46 -14.60 -12.53
CA ARG A 155 1.03 -14.33 -12.68
C ARG A 155 0.25 -15.45 -12.01
N VAL A 156 -0.65 -15.09 -11.11
CA VAL A 156 -1.60 -16.06 -10.55
C VAL A 156 -2.78 -16.17 -11.52
N PRO A 157 -3.18 -17.37 -11.96
CA PRO A 157 -4.38 -17.57 -12.77
C PRO A 157 -5.62 -17.45 -11.88
N SER A 158 -5.89 -16.24 -11.40
CA SER A 158 -6.97 -15.98 -10.45
C SER A 158 -8.34 -16.02 -11.13
N VAL A 159 -9.31 -16.68 -10.48
CA VAL A 159 -10.73 -16.67 -10.86
C VAL A 159 -11.51 -15.55 -10.17
N ALA A 160 -10.92 -14.95 -9.13
CA ALA A 160 -11.40 -13.77 -8.44
C ALA A 160 -10.25 -13.09 -7.69
N ASP A 161 -10.43 -11.82 -7.35
CA ASP A 161 -9.52 -11.08 -6.48
C ASP A 161 -10.17 -10.83 -5.11
N LEU A 162 -9.34 -10.74 -4.07
CA LEU A 162 -9.78 -10.27 -2.76
C LEU A 162 -9.06 -8.97 -2.43
N ARG A 163 -9.85 -7.95 -2.07
CA ARG A 163 -9.35 -6.74 -1.43
C ARG A 163 -9.75 -6.81 0.03
N VAL A 164 -8.77 -6.76 0.92
CA VAL A 164 -8.99 -6.93 2.36
C VAL A 164 -8.52 -5.69 3.12
N PRO A 165 -9.36 -4.66 3.29
CA PRO A 165 -9.11 -3.61 4.28
C PRO A 165 -9.19 -4.22 5.68
N ALA A 166 -8.14 -4.02 6.47
CA ALA A 166 -8.05 -4.43 7.86
C ALA A 166 -7.80 -3.21 8.74
N VAL A 167 -8.58 -3.07 9.81
CA VAL A 167 -8.54 -1.98 10.79
C VAL A 167 -8.37 -2.60 12.18
N GLY A 168 -7.13 -2.86 12.57
CA GLY A 168 -6.80 -3.68 13.74
C GLY A 168 -7.42 -5.07 13.61
N ASP A 169 -8.34 -5.39 14.51
CA ASP A 169 -9.01 -6.70 14.56
C ASP A 169 -10.17 -6.86 13.57
N ASP A 170 -10.66 -5.75 13.03
CA ASP A 170 -11.79 -5.70 12.12
C ASP A 170 -11.29 -5.86 10.69
N ILE A 171 -11.60 -7.01 10.09
CA ILE A 171 -11.10 -7.41 8.77
C ILE A 171 -12.29 -7.53 7.82
N PHE A 172 -12.24 -6.79 6.72
CA PHE A 172 -13.30 -6.75 5.72
C PHE A 172 -12.80 -7.43 4.45
N THR A 173 -13.21 -8.67 4.18
CA THR A 173 -12.83 -9.35 2.94
C THR A 173 -13.84 -9.04 1.85
N VAL A 174 -13.43 -8.24 0.87
CA VAL A 174 -14.25 -7.93 -0.31
C VAL A 174 -13.77 -8.79 -1.47
N ARG A 175 -14.65 -9.66 -1.96
CA ARG A 175 -14.45 -10.43 -3.18
C ARG A 175 -14.82 -9.57 -4.38
N ILE A 176 -13.94 -9.56 -5.37
CA ILE A 176 -14.04 -8.80 -6.62
C ILE A 176 -14.11 -9.79 -7.77
N GLU A 177 -15.16 -9.68 -8.59
CA GLU A 177 -15.40 -10.56 -9.74
C GLU A 177 -15.79 -9.74 -10.97
N GLY A 178 -15.67 -10.37 -12.15
CA GLY A 178 -16.06 -9.77 -13.43
C GLY A 178 -14.97 -8.94 -14.12
N SER A 179 -13.72 -8.98 -13.65
CA SER A 179 -12.63 -8.26 -14.32
C SER A 179 -12.29 -8.92 -15.66
N PRO A 180 -12.34 -8.18 -16.79
CA PRO A 180 -11.89 -8.68 -18.08
C PRO A 180 -10.36 -8.65 -18.25
N SER A 181 -9.62 -8.08 -17.28
CA SER A 181 -8.15 -7.97 -17.35
C SER A 181 -7.46 -8.33 -16.03
N LEU A 182 -6.14 -8.49 -16.10
CA LEU A 182 -5.27 -8.82 -14.97
C LEU A 182 -5.32 -7.79 -13.83
N ASP A 183 -5.55 -6.52 -14.16
CA ASP A 183 -5.62 -5.42 -13.21
C ASP A 183 -7.06 -4.90 -13.11
N TRP A 184 -7.84 -5.50 -12.22
CA TRP A 184 -9.26 -5.14 -12.00
C TRP A 184 -9.47 -3.65 -11.74
N ARG A 185 -8.46 -2.94 -11.22
CA ARG A 185 -8.51 -1.49 -10.98
C ARG A 185 -8.74 -0.66 -12.26
N ARG A 186 -8.69 -1.28 -13.44
CA ARG A 186 -9.00 -0.66 -14.73
C ARG A 186 -10.50 -0.65 -15.06
N HIS A 187 -11.32 -1.35 -14.30
CA HIS A 187 -12.68 -1.73 -14.72
C HIS A 187 -13.75 -1.52 -13.65
N TYR A 188 -13.62 -0.47 -12.81
CA TYR A 188 -14.53 -0.24 -11.68
C TYR A 188 -16.02 -0.35 -12.02
N ASP A 189 -16.41 0.06 -13.24
CA ASP A 189 -17.80 0.15 -13.69
C ASP A 189 -18.46 -1.20 -14.05
N VAL A 190 -17.67 -2.26 -14.22
CA VAL A 190 -18.17 -3.60 -14.62
C VAL A 190 -17.94 -4.69 -13.56
N LEU A 191 -17.29 -4.33 -12.44
CA LEU A 191 -16.96 -5.26 -11.38
C LEU A 191 -18.11 -5.42 -10.39
N SER A 192 -18.26 -6.63 -9.86
CA SER A 192 -19.09 -6.91 -8.69
C SER A 192 -18.24 -6.94 -7.42
N TYR A 193 -18.79 -6.42 -6.33
CA TYR A 193 -18.16 -6.36 -5.03
C TYR A 193 -19.06 -7.00 -3.99
N SER A 194 -18.57 -8.05 -3.33
CA SER A 194 -19.32 -8.71 -2.26
C SER A 194 -18.45 -8.86 -1.00
N LEU A 195 -19.05 -8.59 0.16
CA LEU A 195 -18.44 -8.96 1.42
C LEU A 195 -18.59 -10.46 1.61
N ILE A 196 -17.49 -11.13 1.94
CA ILE A 196 -17.46 -12.54 2.32
C ILE A 196 -16.85 -12.68 3.70
N ASP A 197 -17.13 -13.80 4.36
CA ASP A 197 -16.46 -14.13 5.61
C ASP A 197 -14.96 -14.29 5.37
N THR A 198 -14.16 -13.60 6.17
CA THR A 198 -12.70 -13.74 6.12
C THR A 198 -12.30 -15.14 6.59
N PRO A 199 -11.63 -15.95 5.74
CA PRO A 199 -11.12 -17.25 6.16
C PRO A 199 -10.24 -17.12 7.41
N ALA A 200 -10.41 -18.01 8.39
CA ALA A 200 -9.74 -17.89 9.68
C ALA A 200 -8.21 -17.83 9.58
N HIS A 201 -7.62 -18.62 8.68
CA HIS A 201 -6.17 -18.60 8.41
C HIS A 201 -5.72 -17.25 7.83
N LEU A 202 -6.53 -16.67 6.94
CA LEU A 202 -6.25 -15.36 6.34
C LEU A 202 -6.31 -14.25 7.38
N ALA A 203 -7.35 -14.26 8.23
CA ALA A 203 -7.49 -13.30 9.33
C ALA A 203 -6.29 -13.35 10.28
N GLN A 204 -5.82 -14.55 10.62
CA GLN A 204 -4.66 -14.72 11.49
C GLN A 204 -3.38 -14.18 10.86
N SER A 205 -3.14 -14.45 9.57
CA SER A 205 -1.98 -13.93 8.84
C SER A 205 -2.01 -12.41 8.70
N VAL A 206 -3.18 -11.81 8.45
CA VAL A 206 -3.38 -10.36 8.41
C VAL A 206 -3.03 -9.71 9.74
N ARG A 207 -3.54 -10.23 10.87
CA ARG A 207 -3.22 -9.71 12.21
C ARG A 207 -1.72 -9.77 12.50
N ARG A 208 -1.09 -10.93 12.28
CA ARG A 208 0.36 -11.08 12.45
C ARG A 208 1.17 -10.10 11.61
N TYR A 209 0.72 -9.78 10.40
CA TYR A 209 1.40 -8.82 9.53
C TYR A 209 1.27 -7.39 10.04
N LEU A 210 0.06 -6.99 10.44
CA LEU A 210 -0.18 -5.67 11.04
C LEU A 210 0.67 -5.50 12.30
N ASP A 211 0.70 -6.51 13.18
CA ASP A 211 1.53 -6.51 14.38
C ASP A 211 3.03 -6.42 14.06
N ALA A 212 3.51 -7.20 13.09
CA ALA A 212 4.93 -7.22 12.70
C ALA A 212 5.43 -5.86 12.19
N PHE A 213 4.58 -5.08 11.53
CA PHE A 213 4.91 -3.72 11.08
C PHE A 213 4.45 -2.62 12.04
N GLY A 214 3.70 -2.94 13.10
CA GLY A 214 3.09 -1.96 13.99
C GLY A 214 2.07 -1.06 13.26
N LEU A 215 1.26 -1.64 12.38
CA LEU A 215 0.21 -0.95 11.63
C LEU A 215 -1.15 -1.16 12.31
N VAL A 216 -1.98 -0.12 12.30
CA VAL A 216 -3.40 -0.20 12.67
C VAL A 216 -4.26 -0.49 11.43
N PHE A 217 -3.85 -0.01 10.26
CA PHE A 217 -4.57 -0.19 9.01
C PHE A 217 -3.69 -0.81 7.93
N GLY A 218 -4.27 -1.68 7.11
CA GLY A 218 -3.67 -2.14 5.86
C GLY A 218 -4.73 -2.59 4.87
N ALA A 219 -4.52 -2.32 3.58
CA ALA A 219 -5.36 -2.85 2.51
C ALA A 219 -4.57 -3.88 1.72
N PHE A 220 -4.96 -5.14 1.84
CA PHE A 220 -4.27 -6.27 1.23
C PHE A 220 -4.95 -6.65 -0.08
N ASP A 221 -4.15 -6.98 -1.09
CA ASP A 221 -4.60 -7.45 -2.40
C ASP A 221 -4.19 -8.91 -2.60
N PHE A 222 -5.15 -9.75 -2.99
CA PHE A 222 -4.94 -11.17 -3.23
C PHE A 222 -5.56 -11.62 -4.55
N GLY A 223 -4.95 -12.64 -5.15
CA GLY A 223 -5.58 -13.46 -6.19
C GLY A 223 -6.05 -14.80 -5.62
N VAL A 224 -7.19 -15.29 -6.09
CA VAL A 224 -7.75 -16.61 -5.72
C VAL A 224 -7.70 -17.55 -6.92
N GLU A 225 -6.96 -18.65 -6.82
CA GLU A 225 -6.94 -19.70 -7.85
C GLU A 225 -8.24 -20.52 -7.84
N ALA A 226 -8.49 -21.27 -8.93
CA ALA A 226 -9.69 -22.10 -9.08
C ALA A 226 -9.84 -23.18 -7.98
N ASP A 227 -8.73 -23.62 -7.36
CA ASP A 227 -8.73 -24.57 -6.25
C ASP A 227 -8.98 -23.91 -4.87
N GLY A 228 -9.17 -22.59 -4.84
CA GLY A 228 -9.41 -21.81 -3.63
C GLY A 228 -8.13 -21.31 -2.94
N ARG A 229 -6.94 -21.57 -3.48
CA ARG A 229 -5.70 -21.02 -2.91
C ARG A 229 -5.64 -19.50 -3.03
N ILE A 230 -5.31 -18.84 -1.93
CA ILE A 230 -5.24 -17.38 -1.82
C ILE A 230 -3.78 -16.93 -1.83
N TRP A 231 -3.41 -16.11 -2.81
CA TRP A 231 -2.06 -15.61 -3.01
C TRP A 231 -1.99 -14.11 -2.71
N LEU A 232 -1.13 -13.69 -1.78
CA LEU A 232 -0.90 -12.28 -1.49
C LEU A 232 -0.09 -11.64 -2.62
N TYR A 233 -0.63 -10.58 -3.22
CA TYR A 233 0.10 -9.73 -4.16
C TYR A 233 0.89 -8.65 -3.44
N GLU A 234 0.21 -7.88 -2.59
CA GLU A 234 0.81 -6.81 -1.79
C GLU A 234 -0.12 -6.37 -0.65
N CYS A 235 0.41 -5.58 0.27
CA CYS A 235 -0.34 -4.77 1.21
C CYS A 235 -0.04 -3.29 0.99
N ASN A 236 -1.06 -2.49 0.77
CA ASN A 236 -0.95 -1.04 0.76
C ASN A 236 -1.35 -0.50 2.14
N PRO A 237 -0.39 -0.06 2.97
CA PRO A 237 -0.66 0.38 4.34
C PRO A 237 -1.45 1.71 4.38
N SER A 238 -1.63 2.37 3.24
CA SER A 238 -2.48 3.56 3.05
C SER A 238 -3.49 3.37 1.89
N GLY A 239 -3.87 2.12 1.61
CA GLY A 239 -4.62 1.76 0.41
C GLY A 239 -6.02 2.37 0.33
N GLN A 240 -6.47 2.64 -0.90
CA GLN A 240 -7.83 3.13 -1.14
C GLN A 240 -8.88 2.04 -0.87
N PHE A 241 -10.00 2.48 -0.31
CA PHE A 241 -11.17 1.64 -0.02
C PHE A 241 -12.50 2.37 -0.29
N ALA A 242 -12.47 3.70 -0.45
CA ALA A 242 -13.68 4.53 -0.53
C ALA A 242 -14.45 4.39 -1.86
N TRP A 243 -13.92 3.64 -2.82
CA TRP A 243 -14.57 3.37 -4.10
C TRP A 243 -15.53 2.17 -4.03
N PHE A 244 -15.54 1.41 -2.93
CA PHE A 244 -16.53 0.37 -2.73
C PHE A 244 -17.94 0.97 -2.57
N PRO A 245 -18.99 0.27 -3.03
CA PRO A 245 -20.36 0.68 -2.76
C PRO A 245 -20.70 0.54 -1.27
N GLU A 246 -21.76 1.21 -0.84
CA GLU A 246 -22.37 0.92 0.46
C GLU A 246 -22.99 -0.50 0.45
N PRO A 247 -23.02 -1.22 1.59
CA PRO A 247 -22.59 -0.79 2.93
C PRO A 247 -21.09 -1.00 3.23
N ILE A 248 -20.27 -1.39 2.24
CA ILE A 248 -18.88 -1.79 2.46
C ILE A 248 -18.04 -0.61 2.93
N THR A 249 -18.12 0.52 2.22
CA THR A 249 -17.38 1.74 2.56
C THR A 249 -17.75 2.25 3.95
N GLY A 250 -19.05 2.32 4.28
CA GLY A 250 -19.52 2.75 5.59
C GLY A 250 -18.92 1.93 6.73
N ARG A 251 -18.88 0.59 6.62
CA ARG A 251 -18.30 -0.29 7.65
C ARG A 251 -16.81 -0.01 7.90
N ILE A 252 -16.04 0.18 6.84
CA ILE A 252 -14.60 0.47 6.95
C ILE A 252 -14.37 1.86 7.56
N VAL A 253 -15.15 2.85 7.14
CA VAL A 253 -15.08 4.22 7.68
C VAL A 253 -15.42 4.24 9.16
N THR A 254 -16.48 3.53 9.59
CA THR A 254 -16.85 3.40 11.00
C THR A 254 -15.71 2.80 11.81
N ALA A 255 -15.11 1.69 11.36
CA ALA A 255 -14.00 1.06 12.06
C ALA A 255 -12.78 2.00 12.20
N LEU A 256 -12.45 2.77 11.15
CA LEU A 256 -11.36 3.76 11.20
C LEU A 256 -11.68 4.92 12.15
N ALA A 257 -12.89 5.45 12.08
CA ALA A 257 -13.35 6.52 12.96
C ALA A 257 -13.32 6.07 14.42
N ASP A 258 -13.76 4.85 14.71
CA ASP A 258 -13.72 4.25 16.03
C ASP A 258 -12.29 4.16 16.58
N ARG A 259 -11.32 3.67 15.78
CA ARG A 259 -9.90 3.61 16.20
C ARG A 259 -9.32 4.99 16.46
N LEU A 260 -9.70 6.00 15.67
CA LEU A 260 -9.24 7.38 15.86
C LEU A 260 -9.89 8.04 17.08
N GLN A 261 -11.14 7.74 17.38
CA GLN A 261 -11.89 8.32 18.50
C GLN A 261 -11.50 7.70 19.85
N HIS A 262 -11.29 6.37 19.89
CA HIS A 262 -11.06 5.57 21.10
C HIS A 262 -9.62 5.09 21.22
N ALA A 263 -8.67 5.95 20.86
CA ALA A 263 -7.23 5.72 20.89
C ALA A 263 -6.74 4.92 22.12
N GLY A 264 -6.42 3.63 21.92
CA GLY A 264 -5.82 2.79 22.96
C GLY A 264 -6.77 2.17 23.99
N GLU A 265 -8.08 2.38 23.87
CA GLU A 265 -9.06 1.66 24.69
C GLU A 265 -9.29 0.26 24.09
N HIS A 266 -8.88 -0.78 24.81
CA HIS A 266 -9.23 -2.16 24.46
C HIS A 266 -10.76 -2.28 24.53
N ARG A 267 -11.44 -2.46 23.39
CA ARG A 267 -12.87 -2.81 23.39
C ARG A 267 -13.02 -4.16 24.06
N ALA A 268 -13.61 -4.20 25.25
CA ALA A 268 -14.31 -5.39 25.70
C ALA A 268 -15.45 -5.62 24.71
N ARG A 269 -15.34 -6.70 23.91
CA ARG A 269 -16.42 -7.15 23.03
C ARG A 269 -17.57 -7.70 23.86
#